data_AF-A0A9D8T730-F1
#
_entry.id   AF-A0A9D8T730-F1
#
_cell.length_a   1.000
_cell.length_b   1.000
_cell.length_c   1.000
_cell.angle_alpha   90.00
_cell.angle_beta   90.00
_cell.angle_gamma   90.00
#
_symmetry.space_group_name_H-M   'P 1'
#
loop_
_entity.id
_entity.type
_entity.pdbx_description
1 polymer ?
#
loop_
_entity_poly.entity_id
_entity_poly.type
_entity_poly.pdbx_seq_one_letter_code
_entity_poly.pdbx_strand_id
1 'polypeptide(L)' 'MKKVAIQGTLGSYHDIAAHEFFSEEDIELICCSTFEDVFQAMADDSGVVG' A
#
# COMPACT_ATOMS: atom_id res chain seq x y z
N MET A 1 -9.75 3.23 8.34
CA MET A 1 -8.31 3.12 8.06
C MET A 1 -8.14 2.06 6.98
N LYS A 2 -7.80 2.48 5.77
CA LYS A 2 -7.63 1.59 4.62
C LYS A 2 -6.18 1.15 4.55
N LYS A 3 -5.92 -0.16 4.41
CA LYS A 3 -4.55 -0.68 4.29
C LYS A 3 -4.15 -0.72 2.82
N VAL A 4 -3.03 -0.09 2.48
CA VAL A 4 -2.51 -0.03 1.12
C VAL A 4 -1.12 -0.65 1.08
N ALA A 5 -0.98 -1.77 0.38
CA ALA A 5 0.31 -2.40 0.13
C ALA A 5 1.02 -1.71 -1.03
N ILE A 6 2.27 -1.29 -0.82
CA ILE A 6 3.09 -0.64 -1.85
C ILE A 6 4.44 -1.32 -1.94
N GLN A 7 5.00 -1.41 -3.14
CA GLN A 7 6.40 -1.80 -3.30
C GLN A 7 7.28 -0.57 -3.02
N GLY A 8 8.16 -0.67 -2.02
CA GLY A 8 9.07 0.41 -1.64
C GLY A 8 8.96 0.76 -0.15
N THR A 9 9.40 1.97 0.18
CA THR A 9 9.47 2.48 1.56
C THR A 9 8.72 3.80 1.70
N LEU A 10 8.59 4.28 2.93
CA LEU A 10 8.10 5.62 3.22
C LEU A 10 8.89 6.68 2.44
N GLY A 11 8.19 7.66 1.88
CA GLY A 11 8.72 8.71 1.01
C GLY A 11 9.02 8.28 -0.44
N SER A 12 8.75 7.03 -0.82
CA SER A 12 8.88 6.58 -2.21
C SER A 12 7.80 7.18 -3.12
N TYR A 13 7.95 7.06 -4.44
CA TYR A 13 6.89 7.47 -5.37
C TYR A 13 5.58 6.69 -5.18
N HIS A 14 5.65 5.42 -4.76
CA HIS A 14 4.45 4.65 -4.47
C HIS A 14 3.75 5.09 -3.19
N ASP A 15 4.51 5.52 -2.16
CA ASP A 15 3.94 6.18 -0.97
C ASP A 15 3.18 7.45 -1.39
N ILE A 16 3.86 8.36 -2.09
CA ILE A 16 3.27 9.62 -2.55
C ILE A 16 2.01 9.35 -3.39
N ALA A 17 2.09 8.41 -4.33
CA ALA A 17 0.95 8.05 -5.18
C ALA A 17 -0.22 7.47 -4.37
N ALA A 18 0.03 6.64 -3.36
CA ALA A 18 -1.02 6.11 -2.49
C ALA A 18 -1.70 7.23 -1.70
N HIS A 19 -0.94 8.15 -1.12
CA HIS A 19 -1.49 9.30 -0.39
C HIS A 19 -2.23 10.30 -1.29
N GLU A 20 -1.77 10.52 -2.53
CA GLU A 20 -2.48 11.36 -3.50
C GLU A 20 -3.78 10.71 -3.99
N PHE A 21 -3.76 9.40 -4.29
CA PHE A 21 -4.93 8.68 -4.78
C PHE A 21 -6.03 8.55 -3.70
N PHE A 22 -5.63 8.34 -2.45
CA PHE A 22 -6.52 8.21 -1.30
C PHE A 22 -6.56 9.47 -0.42
N SER A 23 -6.45 10.67 -1.01
CA SER A 23 -6.29 11.94 -0.28
C SER A 23 -7.41 12.25 0.75
N GLU A 24 -8.60 11.69 0.54
CA GLU A 24 -9.78 11.88 1.40
C GLU A 24 -9.96 10.74 2.43
N GLU A 25 -9.06 9.75 2.43
CA GLU A 25 -9.11 8.59 3.31
C GLU A 25 -7.87 8.52 4.21
N ASP A 26 -8.08 8.07 5.44
CA ASP A 26 -6.96 7.72 6.32
C ASP A 26 -6.41 6.33 5.94
N ILE A 27 -5.15 6.31 5.47
CA ILE A 27 -4.49 5.11 4.97
C ILE A 27 -3.33 4.66 5.87
N GLU A 28 -3.13 3.35 5.94
CA GLU A 28 -1.98 2.70 6.56
C GLU A 28 -1.19 1.97 5.47
N LEU A 29 0.08 2.32 5.30
CA LEU A 29 0.93 1.70 4.29
C LEU A 29 1.55 0.39 4.78
N ILE A 30 1.44 -0.65 3.96
CA ILE A 30 2.19 -1.90 4.09
C ILE A 30 3.34 -1.83 3.08
N CYS A 31 4.55 -1.58 3.58
CA CYS A 31 5.75 -1.49 2.73
C CYS A 31 6.27 -2.89 2.38
N CYS A 32 6.35 -3.18 1.09
CA CYS A 32 6.77 -4.46 0.52
C CYS A 32 8.11 -4.30 -0.21
N SER A 33 8.95 -5.35 -0.21
CA SER A 33 10.25 -5.29 -0.89
C SER A 33 10.11 -5.55 -2.39
N THR A 34 9.19 -6.42 -2.76
CA THR A 34 8.94 -6.85 -4.14
C THR A 34 7.47 -6.65 -4.53
N PHE A 35 7.14 -6.81 -5.82
CA PHE A 35 5.74 -6.78 -6.25
C PHE A 35 5.01 -8.04 -5.78
N GLU A 36 5.69 -9.18 -5.74
CA GLU A 36 5.16 -10.44 -5.22
C GLU A 36 4.69 -10.30 -3.76
N ASP A 37 5.45 -9.58 -2.94
CA ASP A 37 5.06 -9.28 -1.55
C ASP A 37 3.77 -8.44 -1.48
N VAL A 38 3.55 -7.51 -2.41
CA VAL A 38 2.31 -6.71 -2.50
C VAL A 38 1.13 -7.62 -2.79
N PHE A 39 1.26 -8.48 -3.81
CA PHE A 39 0.21 -9.44 -4.16
C PHE A 39 -0.06 -10.43 -3.02
N GLN A 40 0.98 -10.87 -2.30
CA GLN A 40 0.81 -11.75 -1.14
C GLN A 40 0.06 -11.05 -0.01
N ALA A 41 0.37 -9.79 0.29
CA ALA A 41 -0.35 -9.01 1.31
C ALA A 41 -1.85 -8.88 0.99
N MET A 42 -2.20 -8.69 -0.29
CA MET A 42 -3.59 -8.65 -0.75
C MET A 42 -4.27 -10.03 -0.71
N ALA A 43 -3.52 -11.11 -0.94
CA ALA A 43 -4.04 -12.46 -0.87
C ALA A 43 -4.32 -12.91 0.58
N ASP A 44 -3.51 -12.47 1.53
CA ASP A 44 -3.61 -12.83 2.95
C ASP A 44 -4.72 -12.06 3.68
N ASP A 45 -5.05 -10.84 3.25
CA ASP A 45 -6.09 -9.99 3.84
C ASP A 45 -6.93 -9.31 2.74
N SER A 46 -8.19 -9.74 2.58
CA SER A 46 -9.12 -9.18 1.60
C SER A 46 -9.48 -7.70 1.82
N GLY A 47 -9.09 -7.12 2.97
CA GLY A 47 -9.21 -5.69 3.26
C GLY A 47 -8.01 -4.84 2.82
N VAL A 48 -6.94 -5.46 2.31
CA VAL A 48 -5.75 -4.79 1.77
C VAL A 48 -5.94 -4.52 0.28
N VAL A 49 -5.61 -3.30 -0.15
CA VAL A 49 -5.51 -2.91 -1.56
C VAL A 49 -4.05 -2.63 -1.91
N GLY A 50 -3.69 -2.63 -3.19
CA GLY A 50 -2.31 -2.34 -3.65
C GLY A 50 -2.30 -1.68 -5.02
#